data_AF-A0AAV2RMP3-F1
#
_entry.id   AF-A0AAV2RMP3-F1
#
_cell.length_a   1.000
_cell.length_b   1.000
_cell.length_c   1.000
_cell.angle_alpha   90.00
_cell.angle_beta   90.00
_cell.angle_gamma   90.00
#
_symmetry.space_group_name_H-M   'P 1'
#
loop_
_entity.id
_entity.type
_entity.pdbx_description
1 polymer ?
#
loop_
_entity_poly.entity_id
_entity_poly.type
_entity_poly.pdbx_seq_one_letter_code
_entity_poly.pdbx_strand_id
1 'polypeptide(L)'
;FNLDPLGTHADEQIWRALEVAQLKPVISAMSASLDTEVSEGGNNLSSGQRQLFCVARAILRRSSLLILDEATSALDSQTEKAVSTALETAFSHATVITIAVSIWNIFLFM
;
A
#
# COMPACT_ATOMS: atom_id res chain seq x y z
N PHE A 1 -15.00 -2.07 -5.38
CA PHE A 1 -14.67 -0.73 -4.82
C PHE A 1 -13.35 -0.82 -4.07
N ASN A 2 -12.24 -0.37 -4.66
CA ASN A 2 -10.93 -0.68 -4.07
C ASN A 2 -10.03 0.56 -3.91
N LEU A 3 -9.35 0.99 -4.98
CA LEU A 3 -8.41 2.12 -4.91
C LEU A 3 -9.11 3.48 -4.89
N ASP A 4 -9.96 3.73 -5.88
CA ASP A 4 -10.80 4.93 -5.96
C ASP A 4 -12.27 4.52 -6.08
N PRO A 5 -12.96 4.34 -4.94
CA PRO A 5 -14.35 3.92 -4.97
C PRO A 5 -15.32 5.01 -5.44
N LEU A 6 -14.91 6.28 -5.48
CA LEU A 6 -15.77 7.39 -5.86
C LEU A 6 -15.51 7.86 -7.30
N GLY A 7 -14.48 7.33 -7.97
CA GLY A 7 -14.10 7.73 -9.32
C GLY A 7 -13.68 9.20 -9.41
N THR A 8 -13.09 9.74 -8.35
CA THR A 8 -12.70 11.16 -8.25
C THR A 8 -11.28 11.44 -8.72
N HIS A 9 -10.49 10.41 -9.01
CA HIS A 9 -9.09 10.52 -9.39
C HIS A 9 -8.87 10.11 -10.85
N ALA A 10 -8.02 10.84 -11.55
CA ALA A 10 -7.58 10.46 -12.89
C ALA A 10 -6.59 9.27 -12.82
N ASP A 11 -6.55 8.46 -13.88
CA ASP A 11 -5.67 7.29 -13.99
C ASP A 11 -4.20 7.61 -13.68
N GLU A 12 -3.71 8.78 -14.10
CA GLU A 12 -2.35 9.22 -13.81
C GLU A 12 -2.08 9.31 -12.30
N GLN A 13 -3.06 9.79 -11.52
CA GLN A 13 -2.96 9.87 -10.07
C GLN A 13 -2.96 8.48 -9.44
N ILE A 14 -3.77 7.56 -9.98
CA ILE A 14 -3.82 6.16 -9.53
C ILE A 14 -2.49 5.47 -9.82
N TRP A 15 -1.96 5.62 -11.03
CA TRP A 15 -0.66 5.08 -11.42
C TRP A 15 0.47 5.63 -10.57
N ARG A 16 0.43 6.92 -10.22
CA ARG A 16 1.42 7.52 -9.33
C ARG A 16 1.36 6.93 -7.93
N ALA A 17 0.16 6.74 -7.37
CA ALA A 17 -0.01 6.10 -6.06
C ALA A 17 0.49 4.65 -6.07
N LEU A 18 0.20 3.89 -7.13
CA LEU A 18 0.68 2.52 -7.33
C LEU A 18 2.20 2.45 -7.50
N GLU A 19 2.81 3.45 -8.14
CA GLU A 19 4.26 3.55 -8.30
C GLU A 19 4.97 3.77 -6.96
N VAL A 20 4.49 4.72 -6.16
CA VAL A 20 5.04 5.00 -4.82
C VAL A 20 4.84 3.79 -3.90
N ALA A 21 3.71 3.09 -4.01
CA ALA A 21 3.45 1.84 -3.30
C ALA A 21 4.14 0.61 -3.92
N GLN A 22 5.04 0.76 -4.90
CA GLN A 22 5.77 -0.33 -5.57
C GLN A 22 4.88 -1.43 -6.21
N LEU A 23 3.61 -1.14 -6.47
CA LEU A 23 2.66 -2.05 -7.12
C LEU A 23 2.56 -1.86 -8.63
N LYS A 24 3.06 -0.76 -9.18
CA LYS A 24 3.00 -0.48 -10.62
C LYS A 24 3.47 -1.66 -11.48
N PRO A 25 4.62 -2.32 -11.24
CA PRO A 25 5.05 -3.47 -12.05
C PRO A 25 4.08 -4.66 -11.98
N VAL A 26 3.50 -4.91 -10.80
CA VAL A 26 2.54 -6.00 -10.58
C VAL A 26 1.25 -5.74 -11.36
N ILE A 27 0.69 -4.53 -11.22
CA ILE A 27 -0.57 -4.17 -11.88
C ILE A 27 -0.37 -4.05 -13.40
N SER A 28 0.75 -3.49 -13.87
CA SER A 28 1.06 -3.41 -15.30
C SER A 28 1.26 -4.79 -15.96
N ALA A 29 1.63 -5.82 -15.19
CA ALA A 29 1.77 -7.18 -15.69
C ALA A 29 0.43 -7.94 -15.75
N MET A 30 -0.65 -7.41 -15.17
CA MET A 30 -1.98 -8.00 -15.25
C MET A 30 -2.62 -7.70 -16.60
N SER A 31 -3.43 -8.64 -17.10
CA SER A 31 -4.05 -8.57 -18.43
C SER A 31 -4.90 -7.33 -18.67
N ALA A 32 -5.55 -6.81 -17.63
CA ALA A 32 -6.44 -5.65 -17.71
C ALA A 32 -5.89 -4.41 -16.97
N SER A 33 -4.66 -4.46 -16.46
CA SER A 33 -4.03 -3.34 -15.72
C SER A 33 -4.97 -2.74 -14.65
N LEU A 34 -5.34 -1.45 -14.73
CA LEU A 34 -6.22 -0.79 -13.76
C LEU A 34 -7.64 -1.38 -13.73
N ASP A 35 -8.09 -1.97 -14.85
CA ASP A 35 -9.40 -2.59 -14.98
C ASP A 35 -9.40 -4.07 -14.53
N THR A 36 -8.29 -4.56 -13.97
CA THR A 36 -8.21 -5.93 -13.46
C THR A 36 -9.18 -6.15 -12.31
N GLU A 37 -10.02 -7.17 -12.47
CA GLU A 37 -10.98 -7.56 -11.43
C GLU A 37 -10.24 -8.07 -10.18
N VAL A 38 -10.62 -7.55 -9.02
CA VAL A 38 -10.13 -8.04 -7.73
C VAL A 38 -11.12 -9.07 -7.22
N SER A 39 -10.65 -10.30 -7.02
CA SER A 39 -11.49 -11.40 -6.54
C SER A 39 -11.93 -11.17 -5.10
N GLU A 40 -12.92 -11.94 -4.64
CA GLU A 40 -13.44 -11.83 -3.28
C GLU A 40 -12.32 -11.90 -2.24
N GLY A 41 -12.28 -10.93 -1.32
CA GLY A 41 -11.22 -10.80 -0.31
C GLY A 41 -9.82 -10.45 -0.85
N GLY A 42 -9.70 -10.14 -2.14
CA GLY A 42 -8.42 -9.90 -2.82
C GLY A 42 -7.57 -11.16 -2.96
N ASN A 43 -8.19 -12.33 -3.13
CA ASN A 43 -7.50 -13.63 -3.20
C ASN A 43 -6.55 -13.76 -4.40
N ASN A 44 -6.68 -12.91 -5.42
CA ASN A 44 -5.75 -12.82 -6.55
C ASN A 44 -4.50 -11.98 -6.25
N LEU A 45 -4.35 -11.46 -5.03
CA LEU A 45 -3.18 -10.73 -4.55
C LEU A 45 -2.56 -11.47 -3.35
N SER A 46 -1.23 -11.45 -3.26
CA SER A 46 -0.54 -11.94 -2.06
C SER A 46 -0.93 -11.10 -0.82
N SER A 47 -0.69 -11.62 0.39
CA SER A 47 -0.86 -10.85 1.64
C SER A 47 -0.13 -9.51 1.57
N GLY A 48 1.11 -9.49 1.06
CA GLY A 48 1.88 -8.27 0.98
C GLY A 48 1.47 -7.32 -0.13
N GLN A 49 1.02 -7.83 -1.29
CA GLN A 49 0.40 -6.99 -2.32
C GLN A 49 -0.86 -6.31 -1.79
N ARG A 50 -1.68 -7.00 -0.98
CA ARG A 50 -2.85 -6.38 -0.33
C ARG A 50 -2.46 -5.26 0.64
N GLN A 51 -1.36 -5.41 1.36
CA GLN A 51 -0.86 -4.33 2.23
C GLN A 51 -0.32 -3.14 1.45
N LEU A 52 0.48 -3.36 0.41
CA LEU A 52 0.90 -2.29 -0.50
C LEU A 52 -0.30 -1.60 -1.15
N PHE A 53 -1.39 -2.34 -1.40
CA PHE A 53 -2.62 -1.79 -1.94
C PHE A 53 -3.30 -0.84 -0.93
N CYS A 54 -3.30 -1.18 0.36
CA CYS A 54 -3.73 -0.28 1.43
C CYS A 54 -2.86 0.98 1.50
N VAL A 55 -1.54 0.85 1.32
CA VAL A 55 -0.61 2.00 1.25
C VAL A 55 -0.95 2.90 0.06
N ALA A 56 -1.16 2.32 -1.13
CA ALA A 56 -1.57 3.07 -2.33
C ALA A 56 -2.88 3.85 -2.10
N ARG A 57 -3.85 3.25 -1.41
CA ARG A 57 -5.11 3.92 -1.03
C ARG A 57 -4.88 5.11 -0.09
N ALA A 58 -4.00 4.95 0.90
CA ALA A 58 -3.66 6.03 1.82
C ALA A 58 -2.93 7.18 1.11
N ILE A 59 -2.05 6.86 0.15
CA ILE A 59 -1.34 7.83 -0.69
C ILE A 59 -2.33 8.64 -1.53
N LEU A 60 -3.23 7.95 -2.23
CA LEU A 60 -4.22 8.57 -3.11
C LEU A 60 -5.13 9.54 -2.33
N ARG A 61 -5.48 9.18 -1.10
CA ARG A 61 -6.28 10.02 -0.17
C ARG A 61 -5.51 11.16 0.48
N ARG A 62 -4.17 11.20 0.38
CA ARG A 62 -3.31 12.16 1.07
C ARG A 62 -3.55 12.21 2.58
N SER A 63 -3.67 11.05 3.21
CA SER A 63 -3.96 10.95 4.65
C SER A 63 -2.86 11.62 5.48
N SER A 64 -3.24 12.52 6.39
CA SER A 64 -2.32 13.19 7.33
C SER A 64 -2.08 12.40 8.63
N LEU A 65 -2.90 11.37 8.89
CA LEU A 65 -2.78 10.44 10.00
C LEU A 65 -2.87 9.01 9.44
N LEU A 66 -1.86 8.21 9.75
CA LEU A 66 -1.79 6.80 9.38
C LEU A 66 -1.80 5.95 10.65
N ILE A 67 -2.68 4.95 10.70
CA ILE A 67 -2.72 3.95 11.77
C ILE A 67 -2.33 2.61 11.15
N LEU A 68 -1.25 2.01 11.63
CA LEU A 68 -0.74 0.72 11.20
C LEU A 68 -0.98 -0.29 12.31
N ASP A 69 -1.88 -1.24 12.06
CA ASP A 69 -2.20 -2.31 13.01
C ASP A 69 -1.55 -3.61 12.53
N GLU A 70 -0.45 -4.00 13.18
CA GLU A 70 0.33 -5.20 12.85
C GLU A 70 0.72 -5.31 11.36
N ALA A 71 0.86 -4.16 10.70
CA ALA A 71 0.87 -4.05 9.24
C ALA A 71 2.06 -4.72 8.54
N THR A 72 3.07 -5.22 9.27
CA THR A 72 4.21 -5.95 8.69
C THR A 72 4.37 -7.38 9.23
N SER A 73 3.50 -7.83 10.14
CA SER A 73 3.63 -9.09 10.90
C SER A 73 3.62 -10.39 10.06
N ALA A 74 3.26 -10.31 8.77
CA ALA A 74 3.07 -11.46 7.89
C ALA A 74 3.74 -11.28 6.52
N LEU A 75 4.68 -10.34 6.41
CA LEU A 75 5.43 -10.08 5.19
C LEU A 75 6.73 -10.86 5.15
N ASP A 76 7.13 -11.26 3.95
CA ASP A 76 8.52 -11.60 3.69
C ASP A 76 9.41 -10.34 3.75
N SER A 77 10.70 -10.52 3.97
CA SER A 77 11.65 -9.42 4.18
C SER A 77 11.76 -8.46 2.98
N GLN A 78 11.52 -8.93 1.76
CA GLN A 78 11.56 -8.08 0.57
C GLN A 78 10.32 -7.18 0.52
N THR A 79 9.14 -7.74 0.76
CA THR A 79 7.89 -6.96 0.77
C THR A 79 7.83 -6.01 1.96
N GLU A 80 8.34 -6.42 3.12
CA GLU A 80 8.44 -5.57 4.31
C GLU A 80 9.27 -4.31 4.03
N LYS A 81 10.43 -4.47 3.39
CA LYS A 81 11.27 -3.34 2.97
C LYS A 81 10.56 -2.43 1.95
N ALA A 82 9.81 -3.03 1.03
CA ALA A 82 9.05 -2.27 0.03
C ALA A 82 7.96 -1.40 0.69
N VAL A 83 7.23 -1.97 1.65
CA VAL A 83 6.19 -1.27 2.43
C VAL A 83 6.80 -0.12 3.24
N SER A 84 7.89 -0.37 3.99
CA SER A 84 8.56 0.68 4.78
C SER A 84 9.05 1.84 3.90
N THR A 85 9.75 1.53 2.80
CA THR A 85 10.25 2.56 1.87
C THR A 85 9.09 3.40 1.28
N ALA A 86 7.99 2.74 0.91
CA ALA A 86 6.81 3.42 0.39
C ALA A 86 6.18 4.36 1.43
N LEU A 87 6.12 3.90 2.69
CA LEU A 87 5.56 4.66 3.80
C LEU A 87 6.42 5.87 4.16
N GLU A 88 7.74 5.70 4.30
CA GLU A 88 8.68 6.80 4.55
C GLU A 88 8.61 7.87 3.46
N THR A 89 8.56 7.44 2.19
CA THR A 89 8.52 8.36 1.05
C THR A 89 7.19 9.12 0.98
N ALA A 90 6.07 8.42 1.20
CA ALA A 90 4.74 8.99 1.03
C ALA A 90 4.26 9.83 2.23
N PHE A 91 4.70 9.48 3.43
CA PHE A 91 4.12 9.97 4.68
C PHE A 91 5.12 10.70 5.57
N SER A 92 6.23 11.20 5.01
CA SER A 92 7.23 12.02 5.73
C SER A 92 6.64 13.24 6.44
N HIS A 93 5.47 13.72 6.01
CA HIS A 93 4.74 14.84 6.63
C HIS A 93 3.53 14.42 7.47
N ALA A 94 3.21 13.13 7.53
CA ALA A 94 2.04 12.63 8.25
C ALA A 94 2.40 12.13 9.64
N THR A 95 1.42 12.11 10.53
CA THR A 95 1.55 11.43 11.82
C THR A 95 1.31 9.93 11.62
N VAL A 96 2.23 9.09 12.07
CA VAL A 96 2.10 7.63 11.99
C VAL A 96 1.95 7.06 13.40
N ILE A 97 0.88 6.30 13.62
CA ILE A 97 0.64 5.52 14.84
C ILE A 97 0.77 4.05 14.46
N THR A 98 1.72 3.34 15.06
CA THR A 98 1.95 1.91 14.81
C THR A 98 1.63 1.10 16.05
N ILE A 99 0.87 0.03 15.86
CA ILE A 99 0.67 -1.07 16.80
C ILE A 99 1.51 -2.23 16.29
N ALA A 100 2.49 -2.66 17.08
CA ALA A 100 3.42 -3.72 16.71
C ALA A 100 3.60 -4.72 17.85
N VAL A 101 3.69 -6.00 17.50
CA VAL A 101 3.93 -7.11 18.44
C VAL A 101 5.42 -7.26 18.80
N SER A 102 6.32 -6.83 17.90
CA SER A 102 7.78 -6.91 18.09
C SER A 102 8.43 -5.54 17.92
N ILE A 103 9.49 -5.29 18.70
CA ILE A 103 10.25 -4.03 18.64
C ILE A 103 10.97 -3.85 17.31
N TRP A 104 11.32 -4.95 16.64
CA TRP A 104 11.98 -4.92 15.34
C TRP A 104 11.13 -4.21 14.28
N ASN A 105 9.82 -4.45 14.30
CA ASN A 105 8.87 -3.84 13.37
C ASN A 105 8.73 -2.33 13.60
N ILE A 106 9.11 -1.82 14.78
CA ILE A 106 9.09 -0.39 15.10
C ILE A 106 10.29 0.33 14.46
N PHE A 107 11.47 -0.30 14.49
CA PHE A 107 12.67 0.24 13.84
C PHE A 107 12.54 0.37 12.31
N LEU A 108 11.56 -0.30 11.72
CA LEU A 108 11.28 -0.24 10.30
C LEU A 108 10.61 1.08 9.86
N PHE A 109 10.16 1.88 10.83
CA PHE A 109 9.40 3.12 10.63
C PHE A 109 10.06 4.35 11.29
N MET A 110 11.28 4.20 11.83
CA MET A 110 12.09 5.27 12.45
C MET A 110 13.34 5.53 11.63
#